data_AF-A8V444-F1
#
_entry.id   AF-A8V444-F1
#
_cell.length_a   1.000
_cell.length_b   1.000
_cell.length_c   1.000
_cell.angle_alpha   90.00
_cell.angle_beta   90.00
_cell.angle_gamma   90.00
#
_symmetry.space_group_name_H-M   'P 1'
#
loop_
_entity.id
_entity.type
_entity.pdbx_description
1 polymer ?
#
loop_
_entity_poly.entity_id
_entity_poly.type
_entity_poly.pdbx_seq_one_letter_code
_entity_poly.pdbx_strand_id
1 'polypeptide(L)'
;MIEKQIEEIKSLIEKTVSIPTPPVLGKVEKVYEVAGKSDFLNCLYSADVRLIELTEGGDFKDSELVIPDVPILGIGFGNNRGIFFLPEKGAIVKVSFLYGCLSYPVIDGILPFRKSIPQHGKDNLQINVPKDEIKQVGNNKTENVSNLWSGSYKKVELTAPSGFFLTGDVQITGNLLTTGNITSNGQIADLGGTKGTLSQLRDTYNSHTHPGDSGGTTGTPNQTI
;
A
#
# COMPACT_ATOMS: atom_id res chain seq x y z
N MET A 1 42.70 9.68 -15.54
CA MET A 1 41.80 9.01 -14.58
C MET A 1 40.75 8.16 -15.28
N ILE A 2 40.10 8.68 -16.35
CA ILE A 2 39.09 7.96 -17.15
C ILE A 2 39.69 6.76 -17.93
N GLU A 3 40.85 6.91 -18.56
CA GLU A 3 41.48 5.81 -19.32
C GLU A 3 41.87 4.61 -18.46
N LYS A 4 42.32 4.86 -17.24
CA LYS A 4 42.63 3.79 -16.26
C LYS A 4 41.36 3.03 -15.84
N GLN A 5 40.25 3.74 -15.63
CA GLN A 5 38.96 3.13 -15.34
C GLN A 5 38.43 2.30 -16.52
N ILE A 6 38.60 2.78 -17.76
CA ILE A 6 38.20 2.04 -18.96
C ILE A 6 38.98 0.72 -19.07
N GLU A 7 40.27 0.72 -18.75
CA GLU A 7 41.10 -0.49 -18.84
C GLU A 7 40.88 -1.48 -17.70
N GLU A 8 40.54 -0.97 -16.51
CA GLU A 8 40.04 -1.81 -15.41
C GLU A 8 38.67 -2.45 -15.76
N ILE A 9 37.77 -1.70 -16.41
CA ILE A 9 36.48 -2.21 -16.89
C ILE A 9 36.69 -3.29 -17.98
N LYS A 10 37.55 -3.04 -18.97
CA LYS A 10 37.85 -4.04 -20.02
C LYS A 10 38.43 -5.32 -19.41
N SER A 11 39.39 -5.21 -18.49
CA SER A 11 39.98 -6.37 -17.83
C SER A 11 38.96 -7.19 -17.04
N LEU A 12 37.97 -6.53 -16.42
CA LEU A 12 36.87 -7.22 -15.73
C LEU A 12 35.95 -7.94 -16.71
N ILE A 13 35.57 -7.30 -17.82
CA ILE A 13 34.74 -7.90 -18.87
C ILE A 13 35.46 -9.08 -19.53
N GLU A 14 36.75 -8.95 -19.81
CA GLU A 14 37.57 -9.98 -20.47
C GLU A 14 37.80 -11.22 -19.58
N LYS A 15 37.84 -11.06 -18.25
CA LYS A 15 37.81 -12.20 -17.31
C LYS A 15 36.51 -13.00 -17.35
N THR A 16 35.47 -12.44 -17.94
CA THR A 16 34.12 -13.01 -18.03
C THR A 16 33.90 -13.81 -19.34
N VAL A 17 34.94 -13.97 -20.17
CA VAL A 17 34.88 -14.56 -21.53
C VAL A 17 34.73 -16.10 -21.53
N SER A 18 34.59 -16.75 -20.37
CA SER A 18 34.05 -18.12 -20.34
C SER A 18 32.61 -18.13 -20.86
N ILE A 19 32.15 -19.23 -21.44
CA ILE A 19 30.73 -19.40 -21.81
C ILE A 19 29.89 -19.05 -20.58
N PRO A 20 29.11 -17.95 -20.60
CA PRO A 20 28.42 -17.49 -19.42
C PRO A 20 27.42 -18.57 -19.00
N THR A 21 27.42 -18.90 -17.71
CA THR A 21 26.44 -19.85 -17.19
C THR A 21 25.03 -19.32 -17.49
N PRO A 22 24.21 -20.07 -18.25
CA PRO A 22 22.88 -19.60 -18.61
C PRO A 22 22.01 -19.54 -17.35
N PRO A 23 21.01 -18.64 -17.31
CA PRO A 23 20.01 -18.66 -16.26
C PRO A 23 19.28 -20.00 -16.22
N VAL A 24 18.92 -20.43 -15.02
CA VAL A 24 18.19 -21.68 -14.78
C VAL A 24 16.87 -21.38 -14.06
N LEU A 25 15.94 -22.32 -14.13
CA LEU A 25 14.72 -22.26 -13.34
C LEU A 25 14.94 -22.95 -11.99
N GLY A 26 14.28 -22.42 -10.98
CA GLY A 26 14.27 -23.00 -9.66
C GLY A 26 12.92 -22.87 -8.98
N LYS A 27 12.72 -23.68 -7.95
CA LYS A 27 11.57 -23.66 -7.07
C LYS A 27 12.02 -23.28 -5.67
N VAL A 28 11.36 -22.27 -5.10
CA VAL A 28 11.68 -21.76 -3.76
C VAL A 28 11.34 -22.80 -2.69
N GLU A 29 12.31 -23.18 -1.86
CA GLU A 29 12.09 -24.09 -0.73
C GLU A 29 11.82 -23.34 0.57
N LYS A 30 12.52 -22.23 0.76
CA LYS A 30 12.50 -21.40 1.96
C LYS A 30 12.89 -19.97 1.60
N VAL A 31 12.30 -19.00 2.29
CA VAL A 31 12.54 -17.56 2.13
C VAL A 31 13.09 -17.02 3.44
N TYR A 32 14.08 -16.14 3.34
CA TYR A 32 14.68 -15.43 4.46
C TYR A 32 14.26 -13.96 4.40
N GLU A 33 13.66 -13.47 5.50
CA GLU A 33 13.00 -12.17 5.57
C GLU A 33 13.63 -11.30 6.67
N VAL A 34 14.90 -10.92 6.49
CA VAL A 34 15.59 -10.07 7.47
C VAL A 34 15.58 -8.62 6.99
N ALA A 35 15.36 -7.67 7.90
CA ALA A 35 15.50 -6.24 7.61
C ALA A 35 16.87 -5.72 8.05
N GLY A 36 17.41 -4.69 7.40
CA GLY A 36 18.71 -4.09 7.75
C GLY A 36 19.50 -3.54 6.56
N LYS A 37 20.83 -3.53 6.69
CA LYS A 37 21.76 -3.26 5.57
C LYS A 37 22.23 -4.58 4.93
N SER A 38 22.03 -4.72 3.63
CA SER A 38 22.58 -5.83 2.85
C SER A 38 24.01 -5.52 2.40
N ASP A 39 24.86 -6.54 2.36
CA ASP A 39 26.08 -6.52 1.55
C ASP A 39 25.94 -7.53 0.39
N PHE A 40 26.88 -7.51 -0.56
CA PHE A 40 26.78 -8.32 -1.78
C PHE A 40 26.80 -9.83 -1.50
N LEU A 41 27.46 -10.27 -0.42
CA LEU A 41 27.59 -11.69 -0.05
C LEU A 41 26.65 -12.08 1.11
N ASN A 42 25.96 -11.11 1.71
CA ASN A 42 25.04 -11.26 2.82
C ASN A 42 23.82 -10.39 2.56
N CYS A 43 23.00 -10.86 1.63
CA CYS A 43 21.73 -10.23 1.30
C CYS A 43 20.68 -10.58 2.35
N LEU A 44 19.90 -9.60 2.76
CA LEU A 44 18.93 -9.78 3.85
C LEU A 44 17.65 -10.49 3.40
N TYR A 45 17.34 -10.36 2.12
CA TYR A 45 16.28 -11.09 1.45
C TYR A 45 16.90 -12.08 0.48
N SER A 46 16.71 -13.35 0.78
CA SER A 46 17.25 -14.47 0.02
C SER A 46 16.32 -15.67 0.11
N ALA A 47 16.62 -16.71 -0.68
CA ALA A 47 15.87 -17.95 -0.64
C ALA A 47 16.75 -19.16 -0.93
N ASP A 48 16.40 -20.29 -0.33
CA ASP A 48 16.91 -21.59 -0.78
C ASP A 48 16.12 -22.00 -2.03
N VAL A 49 16.83 -22.34 -3.11
CA VAL A 49 16.23 -22.62 -4.42
C VAL A 49 16.63 -23.99 -4.92
N ARG A 50 15.65 -24.89 -5.08
CA ARG A 50 15.84 -26.17 -5.75
C ARG A 50 15.82 -25.97 -7.26
N LEU A 51 16.83 -26.45 -7.99
CA LEU A 51 16.83 -26.38 -9.44
C LEU A 51 15.77 -27.32 -10.03
N ILE A 52 15.12 -26.88 -11.10
CA ILE A 52 14.07 -27.64 -11.78
C ILE A 52 14.30 -27.64 -13.29
N GLU A 53 13.79 -28.68 -13.94
CA GLU A 53 13.85 -28.83 -15.39
C GLU A 53 12.44 -28.71 -15.99
N LEU A 54 12.34 -28.01 -17.12
CA LEU A 54 11.12 -28.00 -17.92
C LEU A 54 11.06 -29.29 -18.73
N THR A 55 10.02 -30.08 -18.51
CA THR A 55 9.74 -31.29 -19.28
C THR A 55 9.13 -30.92 -20.64
N GLU A 56 9.21 -31.83 -21.61
CA GLU A 56 8.62 -31.64 -22.94
C GLU A 56 7.10 -31.38 -22.90
N GLY A 57 6.42 -31.85 -21.85
CA GLY A 57 4.99 -31.61 -21.62
C GLY A 57 4.65 -30.24 -21.01
N GLY A 58 5.64 -29.39 -20.74
CA GLY A 58 5.46 -28.08 -20.11
C GLY A 58 5.33 -28.11 -18.57
N ASP A 59 5.53 -29.27 -17.95
CA ASP A 59 5.59 -29.43 -16.50
C ASP A 59 7.02 -29.29 -15.96
N PHE A 60 7.15 -29.07 -14.65
CA PHE A 60 8.45 -28.99 -13.97
C PHE A 60 8.79 -30.29 -13.25
N LYS A 61 10.03 -30.73 -13.42
CA LYS A 61 10.63 -31.83 -12.66
C LYS A 61 11.66 -31.29 -11.68
N ASP A 62 11.56 -31.71 -10.43
CA ASP A 62 12.52 -31.35 -9.39
C ASP A 62 13.86 -32.06 -9.60
N SER A 63 14.95 -31.34 -9.37
CA SER A 63 16.29 -31.93 -9.22
C SER A 63 16.63 -32.15 -7.74
N GLU A 64 17.72 -32.87 -7.48
CA GLU A 64 18.31 -33.01 -6.14
C GLU A 64 19.17 -31.81 -5.72
N LEU A 65 19.40 -30.85 -6.63
CA LEU A 65 20.29 -29.73 -6.40
C LEU A 65 19.54 -28.55 -5.78
N VAL A 66 20.03 -28.08 -4.63
CA VAL A 66 19.53 -26.88 -3.94
C VAL A 66 20.67 -25.88 -3.82
N ILE A 67 20.43 -24.65 -4.28
CA ILE A 67 21.30 -23.51 -4.07
C ILE A 67 20.80 -22.78 -2.82
N PRO A 68 21.58 -22.75 -1.72
CA PRO A 68 21.15 -22.06 -0.51
C PRO A 68 21.34 -20.55 -0.64
N ASP A 69 20.55 -19.79 0.13
CA ASP A 69 20.76 -18.36 0.40
C ASP A 69 20.94 -17.48 -0.87
N VAL A 70 20.17 -17.76 -1.93
CA VAL A 70 20.23 -17.02 -3.18
C VAL A 70 19.60 -15.64 -3.00
N PRO A 71 20.34 -14.53 -3.21
CA PRO A 71 19.83 -13.18 -3.09
C PRO A 71 18.62 -12.90 -3.99
N ILE A 72 17.61 -12.20 -3.45
CA ILE A 72 16.44 -11.76 -4.22
C ILE A 72 16.67 -10.33 -4.72
N LEU A 73 16.72 -10.15 -6.03
CA LEU A 73 16.74 -8.83 -6.64
C LEU A 73 15.31 -8.27 -6.71
N GLY A 74 15.09 -7.18 -5.99
CA GLY A 74 13.86 -6.39 -6.04
C GLY A 74 13.86 -5.42 -7.24
N ILE A 75 12.72 -4.76 -7.45
CA ILE A 75 12.56 -3.82 -8.58
C ILE A 75 13.35 -2.52 -8.38
N GLY A 76 13.56 -2.12 -7.13
CA GLY A 76 14.37 -0.94 -6.82
C GLY A 76 14.76 -0.88 -5.35
N PHE A 77 15.99 -0.45 -5.08
CA PHE A 77 16.57 -0.33 -3.75
C PHE A 77 17.13 1.08 -3.53
N GLY A 78 16.99 1.58 -2.31
CA GLY A 78 17.66 2.78 -1.82
C GLY A 78 17.82 2.71 -0.31
N ASN A 79 18.55 3.67 0.27
CA ASN A 79 18.72 3.71 1.73
C ASN A 79 17.35 3.80 2.43
N ASN A 80 17.00 2.78 3.22
CA ASN A 80 15.70 2.63 3.90
C ASN A 80 14.46 2.69 2.98
N ARG A 81 14.58 2.35 1.70
CA ARG A 81 13.44 2.31 0.76
C ARG A 81 13.62 1.24 -0.32
N GLY A 82 12.51 0.73 -0.86
CA GLY A 82 12.55 -0.16 -2.02
C GLY A 82 11.18 -0.76 -2.33
N ILE A 83 11.10 -1.44 -3.46
CA ILE A 83 9.93 -2.23 -3.86
C ILE A 83 10.36 -3.70 -3.85
N PHE A 84 9.84 -4.43 -2.87
CA PHE A 84 10.20 -5.82 -2.60
C PHE A 84 9.01 -6.72 -2.91
N PHE A 85 9.23 -7.70 -3.77
CA PHE A 85 8.31 -8.80 -3.99
C PHE A 85 9.04 -10.07 -3.57
N LEU A 86 8.76 -10.55 -2.36
CA LEU A 86 9.35 -11.79 -1.88
C LEU A 86 8.51 -12.96 -2.40
N PRO A 87 9.14 -13.99 -2.99
CA PRO A 87 8.41 -15.16 -3.47
C PRO A 87 7.85 -15.95 -2.28
N GLU A 88 6.79 -16.73 -2.50
CA GLU A 88 6.35 -17.73 -1.51
C GLU A 88 7.05 -19.07 -1.74
N LYS A 89 7.01 -19.96 -0.74
CA LYS A 89 7.47 -21.34 -0.90
C LYS A 89 6.74 -22.01 -2.07
N GLY A 90 7.49 -22.69 -2.93
CA GLY A 90 6.98 -23.35 -4.13
C GLY A 90 6.83 -22.42 -5.34
N ALA A 91 7.09 -21.11 -5.20
CA ALA A 91 7.15 -20.21 -6.35
C ALA A 91 8.26 -20.63 -7.31
N ILE A 92 8.00 -20.49 -8.61
CA ILE A 92 8.99 -20.72 -9.65
C ILE A 92 9.74 -19.41 -9.89
N VAL A 93 11.06 -19.47 -9.84
CA VAL A 93 11.95 -18.33 -9.99
C VAL A 93 12.96 -18.58 -11.10
N LYS A 94 13.44 -17.49 -11.69
CA LYS A 94 14.61 -17.50 -12.58
C LYS A 94 15.83 -17.17 -11.73
N VAL A 95 16.82 -18.06 -11.78
CA VAL A 95 18.13 -17.87 -11.14
C VAL A 95 19.13 -17.52 -12.22
N SER A 96 19.66 -16.31 -12.14
CA SER A 96 20.72 -15.82 -13.02
C SER A 96 22.06 -15.86 -12.28
N PHE A 97 23.16 -15.89 -13.05
CA PHE A 97 24.51 -15.93 -12.50
C PHE A 97 25.24 -14.66 -12.91
N LEU A 98 25.56 -13.80 -11.93
CA LEU A 98 26.28 -12.56 -12.20
C LEU A 98 27.66 -12.88 -12.79
N TYR A 99 28.03 -12.17 -13.85
CA TYR A 99 29.24 -12.46 -14.63
C TYR A 99 29.27 -13.90 -15.20
N GLY A 100 28.11 -14.55 -15.35
CA GLY A 100 28.04 -15.95 -15.79
C GLY A 100 28.70 -16.94 -14.82
N CYS A 101 28.93 -16.55 -13.56
CA CYS A 101 29.68 -17.33 -12.58
C CYS A 101 28.74 -18.00 -11.56
N LEU A 102 28.85 -19.33 -11.43
CA LEU A 102 28.05 -20.14 -10.50
C LEU A 102 28.15 -19.70 -9.04
N SER A 103 29.25 -19.04 -8.66
CA SER A 103 29.46 -18.52 -7.30
C SER A 103 28.64 -17.27 -6.98
N TYR A 104 27.97 -16.68 -7.98
CA TYR A 104 27.18 -15.46 -7.80
C TYR A 104 25.75 -15.63 -8.33
N PRO A 105 24.96 -16.57 -7.79
CA PRO A 105 23.56 -16.75 -8.17
C PRO A 105 22.72 -15.59 -7.63
N VAL A 106 21.67 -15.22 -8.36
CA VAL A 106 20.66 -14.24 -7.94
C VAL A 106 19.29 -14.64 -8.46
N ILE A 107 18.24 -14.36 -7.69
CA ILE A 107 16.86 -14.43 -8.17
C ILE A 107 16.53 -13.08 -8.79
N ASP A 108 16.39 -13.03 -10.11
CA ASP A 108 16.07 -11.81 -10.88
C ASP A 108 14.72 -11.89 -11.62
N GLY A 109 13.93 -12.93 -11.33
CA GLY A 109 12.57 -13.05 -11.82
C GLY A 109 11.74 -14.03 -11.00
N ILE A 110 10.57 -13.59 -10.55
CA ILE A 110 9.55 -14.44 -9.93
C ILE A 110 8.49 -14.68 -10.99
N LEU A 111 8.29 -15.93 -11.37
CA LEU A 111 7.45 -16.28 -12.52
C LEU A 111 6.02 -16.60 -12.06
N PRO A 112 4.99 -16.20 -12.83
CA PRO A 112 3.59 -16.32 -12.44
C PRO A 112 3.02 -17.74 -12.60
N PHE A 113 3.89 -18.76 -12.72
CA PHE A 113 3.45 -20.13 -13.00
C PHE A 113 2.48 -20.64 -11.93
N ARG A 114 1.34 -21.16 -12.42
CA ARG A 114 0.24 -21.71 -11.59
C ARG A 114 -0.34 -20.69 -10.60
N LYS A 115 -0.19 -19.38 -10.87
CA LYS A 115 -0.84 -18.30 -10.10
C LYS A 115 -2.08 -17.80 -10.84
N SER A 116 -3.12 -17.51 -10.07
CA SER A 116 -4.29 -16.78 -10.59
C SER A 116 -3.98 -15.29 -10.48
N ILE A 117 -3.84 -14.63 -11.63
CA ILE A 117 -3.62 -13.18 -11.70
C ILE A 117 -4.92 -12.55 -12.21
N PRO A 118 -5.51 -11.59 -11.48
CA PRO A 118 -6.69 -10.87 -11.96
C PRO A 118 -6.46 -10.22 -13.31
N GLN A 119 -7.49 -10.18 -14.15
CA GLN A 119 -7.44 -9.41 -15.39
C GLN A 119 -7.19 -7.93 -15.08
N HIS A 120 -6.24 -7.31 -15.79
CA HIS A 120 -5.97 -5.88 -15.71
C HIS A 120 -6.00 -5.23 -17.10
N GLY A 121 -6.37 -3.94 -17.15
CA GLY A 121 -6.32 -3.15 -18.39
C GLY A 121 -4.88 -2.78 -18.76
N LYS A 122 -4.58 -2.65 -20.06
CA LYS A 122 -3.23 -2.30 -20.56
C LYS A 122 -2.74 -0.93 -20.10
N ASP A 123 -3.66 -0.02 -19.77
CA ASP A 123 -3.37 1.37 -19.40
C ASP A 123 -3.41 1.62 -17.88
N ASN A 124 -3.57 0.55 -17.07
CA ASN A 124 -3.71 0.66 -15.62
C ASN A 124 -2.46 0.16 -14.89
N LEU A 125 -2.07 0.85 -13.82
CA LEU A 125 -1.16 0.32 -12.80
C LEU A 125 -1.99 -0.32 -11.68
N GLN A 126 -1.83 -1.62 -11.46
CA GLN A 126 -2.54 -2.37 -10.42
C GLN A 126 -1.55 -3.09 -9.50
N ILE A 127 -1.66 -2.86 -8.19
CA ILE A 127 -0.88 -3.55 -7.15
C ILE A 127 -1.85 -4.37 -6.31
N ASN A 128 -1.82 -5.69 -6.47
CA ASN A 128 -2.68 -6.60 -5.73
C ASN A 128 -1.92 -7.15 -4.51
N VAL A 129 -2.46 -6.94 -3.31
CA VAL A 129 -1.91 -7.47 -2.06
C VAL A 129 -2.90 -8.45 -1.43
N PRO A 130 -2.51 -9.70 -1.11
CA PRO A 130 -3.43 -10.77 -0.73
C PRO A 130 -4.10 -10.61 0.65
N LYS A 131 -3.74 -9.58 1.43
CA LYS A 131 -4.33 -9.29 2.75
C LYS A 131 -5.20 -8.02 2.74
N ASP A 132 -5.58 -7.55 1.54
CA ASP A 132 -6.34 -6.31 1.31
C ASP A 132 -5.75 -5.06 1.98
N GLU A 133 -4.47 -5.11 2.36
CA GLU A 133 -3.84 -4.10 3.17
C GLU A 133 -2.47 -3.76 2.62
N ILE A 134 -2.34 -2.53 2.14
CA ILE A 134 -1.03 -1.89 1.95
C ILE A 134 -0.60 -1.39 3.32
N LYS A 135 0.02 -2.29 4.12
CA LYS A 135 0.62 -1.92 5.39
C LYS A 135 1.85 -1.08 5.11
N GLN A 136 1.84 0.16 5.59
CA GLN A 136 2.98 1.09 5.64
C GLN A 136 3.19 1.98 4.40
N VAL A 137 2.50 3.12 4.39
CA VAL A 137 3.04 4.39 3.87
C VAL A 137 3.57 5.14 5.09
N GLY A 138 4.89 5.18 5.29
CA GLY A 138 5.51 5.73 6.50
C GLY A 138 5.28 7.24 6.70
N ASN A 139 5.35 7.68 7.97
CA ASN A 139 5.15 9.03 8.54
C ASN A 139 3.70 9.52 8.73
N ASN A 140 2.89 8.80 9.53
CA ASN A 140 1.64 9.30 10.15
C ASN A 140 0.77 10.18 9.24
N LYS A 141 0.55 9.71 8.01
CA LYS A 141 -0.31 10.37 7.04
C LYS A 141 -1.07 9.29 6.30
N THR A 142 -2.39 9.26 6.51
CA THR A 142 -3.25 9.09 5.35
C THR A 142 -3.00 10.32 4.48
N GLU A 143 -2.24 10.21 3.41
CA GLU A 143 -2.15 11.29 2.42
C GLU A 143 -2.35 10.79 1.01
N ASN A 144 -3.22 11.50 0.30
CA ASN A 144 -3.10 11.90 -1.08
C ASN A 144 -1.86 11.31 -1.80
N VAL A 145 -2.11 10.46 -2.79
CA VAL A 145 -1.13 10.16 -3.83
C VAL A 145 -0.76 11.47 -4.51
N SER A 146 0.47 11.95 -4.30
CA SER A 146 1.03 13.16 -4.92
C SER A 146 1.99 12.75 -6.06
N ASN A 147 2.09 13.59 -7.10
CA ASN A 147 2.76 13.34 -8.41
C ASN A 147 1.96 12.54 -9.47
N LEU A 148 0.62 12.61 -9.44
CA LEU A 148 -0.13 12.35 -10.66
C LEU A 148 0.19 13.47 -11.68
N TRP A 149 0.41 13.10 -12.95
CA TRP A 149 0.67 14.08 -14.02
C TRP A 149 -0.44 15.13 -14.04
N SER A 150 -0.10 16.40 -14.31
CA SER A 150 -1.08 17.50 -14.34
C SER A 150 -2.36 17.11 -15.12
N GLY A 151 -3.50 17.05 -14.43
CA GLY A 151 -4.78 16.63 -15.01
C GLY A 151 -5.96 16.84 -14.05
N SER A 152 -7.18 16.74 -14.57
CA SER A 152 -8.42 16.81 -13.78
C SER A 152 -8.73 15.47 -13.14
N TYR A 153 -8.74 15.42 -11.80
CA TYR A 153 -9.14 14.23 -11.06
C TYR A 153 -10.63 14.28 -10.72
N LYS A 154 -11.34 13.17 -10.90
CA LYS A 154 -12.65 12.97 -10.28
C LYS A 154 -12.45 12.65 -8.81
N LYS A 155 -13.11 13.43 -7.95
CA LYS A 155 -13.33 13.15 -6.53
C LYS A 155 -13.71 11.68 -6.35
N VAL A 156 -13.04 10.99 -5.43
CA VAL A 156 -13.48 9.65 -5.00
C VAL A 156 -14.70 9.83 -4.11
N GLU A 157 -15.85 9.43 -4.61
CA GLU A 157 -17.02 9.13 -3.79
C GLU A 157 -16.76 7.78 -3.13
N LEU A 158 -16.29 7.80 -1.89
CA LEU A 158 -16.34 6.63 -1.04
C LEU A 158 -17.76 6.55 -0.49
N THR A 159 -18.56 5.62 -1.01
CA THR A 159 -19.75 5.17 -0.28
C THR A 159 -19.24 4.46 0.96
N ALA A 160 -19.28 5.15 2.10
CA ALA A 160 -19.02 4.52 3.37
C ALA A 160 -19.97 3.31 3.52
N PRO A 161 -19.47 2.11 3.83
CA PRO A 161 -20.33 0.97 4.06
C PRO A 161 -21.25 1.24 5.24
N SER A 162 -22.34 0.47 5.35
CA SER A 162 -23.20 0.53 6.53
C SER A 162 -22.37 0.26 7.80
N GLY A 163 -22.53 1.10 8.83
CA GLY A 163 -21.74 1.00 10.07
C GLY A 163 -20.36 1.65 10.03
N PHE A 164 -20.13 2.64 9.16
CA PHE A 164 -18.92 3.47 9.22
C PHE A 164 -18.95 4.43 10.42
N PHE A 165 -17.86 4.50 11.18
CA PHE A 165 -17.72 5.36 12.37
C PHE A 165 -16.43 6.19 12.33
N LEU A 166 -16.52 7.43 12.82
CA LEU A 166 -15.37 8.28 13.16
C LEU A 166 -15.24 8.29 14.69
N THR A 167 -14.07 7.92 15.22
CA THR A 167 -13.87 7.74 16.69
C THR A 167 -13.12 8.87 17.37
N GLY A 168 -12.62 9.84 16.60
CA GLY A 168 -11.94 11.04 17.10
C GLY A 168 -12.71 12.32 16.82
N ASP A 169 -12.10 13.46 17.14
CA ASP A 169 -12.65 14.77 16.84
C ASP A 169 -12.78 14.97 15.32
N VAL A 170 -13.93 15.49 14.90
CA VAL A 170 -14.24 15.73 13.49
C VAL A 170 -14.47 17.22 13.27
N GLN A 171 -13.65 17.83 12.41
CA GLN A 171 -13.85 19.21 11.97
C GLN A 171 -14.40 19.23 10.54
N ILE A 172 -15.56 19.86 10.37
CA ILE A 172 -16.17 20.11 9.06
C ILE A 172 -16.14 21.62 8.83
N THR A 173 -15.30 22.09 7.91
CA THR A 173 -15.14 23.52 7.60
C THR A 173 -16.20 24.05 6.63
N GLY A 174 -16.84 23.15 5.89
CA GLY A 174 -17.99 23.43 5.03
C GLY A 174 -19.32 23.09 5.69
N ASN A 175 -20.34 22.89 4.87
CA ASN A 175 -21.67 22.51 5.33
C ASN A 175 -21.76 21.01 5.61
N LEU A 176 -22.41 20.65 6.72
CA LEU A 176 -22.87 19.28 6.99
C LEU A 176 -24.33 19.15 6.51
N LEU A 177 -24.55 18.37 5.45
CA LEU A 177 -25.89 17.94 5.05
C LEU A 177 -26.15 16.54 5.60
N THR A 178 -27.20 16.38 6.40
CA THR A 178 -27.63 15.08 6.93
C THR A 178 -29.05 14.81 6.45
N THR A 179 -29.26 13.69 5.74
CA THR A 179 -30.59 13.26 5.28
C THR A 179 -31.39 12.54 6.36
N GLY A 180 -30.70 11.96 7.34
CA GLY A 180 -31.28 11.36 8.54
C GLY A 180 -31.18 12.27 9.78
N ASN A 181 -31.37 11.66 10.95
CA ASN A 181 -31.30 12.37 12.23
C ASN A 181 -29.85 12.54 12.70
N ILE A 182 -29.59 13.64 13.40
CA ILE A 182 -28.37 13.83 14.18
C ILE A 182 -28.69 13.47 15.63
N THR A 183 -28.03 12.44 16.16
CA THR A 183 -28.12 12.06 17.58
C THR A 183 -26.84 12.49 18.29
N SER A 184 -26.97 13.23 19.38
CA SER A 184 -25.85 13.68 20.21
C SER A 184 -26.07 13.26 21.65
N ASN A 185 -25.08 12.58 22.24
CA ASN A 185 -25.06 12.32 23.69
C ASN A 185 -24.69 13.58 24.48
N GLY A 186 -23.94 14.50 23.85
CA GLY A 186 -23.54 15.79 24.42
C GLY A 186 -24.41 16.95 23.94
N GLN A 187 -23.95 18.16 24.23
CA GLN A 187 -24.61 19.40 23.79
C GLN A 187 -24.31 19.70 22.33
N ILE A 188 -25.31 20.22 21.61
CA ILE A 188 -25.11 20.84 20.30
C ILE A 188 -25.08 22.36 20.53
N ALA A 189 -23.93 22.96 20.27
CA ALA A 189 -23.67 24.38 20.51
C ALA A 189 -23.82 25.19 19.23
N ASP A 190 -24.48 26.35 19.31
CA ASP A 190 -24.63 27.27 18.19
C ASP A 190 -23.56 28.38 18.20
N LEU A 191 -23.00 28.68 17.03
CA LEU A 191 -21.88 29.60 16.81
C LEU A 191 -20.72 29.38 17.81
N GLY A 192 -20.28 28.12 17.93
CA GLY A 192 -19.21 27.75 18.87
C GLY A 192 -19.60 27.90 20.34
N GLY A 193 -20.90 27.90 20.65
CA GLY A 193 -21.44 28.12 22.00
C GLY A 193 -21.75 29.58 22.33
N THR A 194 -21.42 30.52 21.44
CA THR A 194 -21.68 31.96 21.67
C THR A 194 -23.18 32.27 21.71
N LYS A 195 -24.01 31.47 21.04
CA LYS A 195 -25.48 31.57 21.07
C LYS A 195 -26.14 30.54 21.98
N GLY A 196 -25.34 29.89 22.82
CA GLY A 196 -25.79 28.84 23.71
C GLY A 196 -25.88 27.47 23.03
N THR A 197 -26.61 26.57 23.67
CA THR A 197 -26.83 25.19 23.20
C THR A 197 -28.31 24.93 22.91
N LEU A 198 -28.58 23.88 22.14
CA LEU A 198 -29.96 23.40 21.92
C LEU A 198 -30.70 23.04 23.22
N SER A 199 -29.99 22.71 24.32
CA SER A 199 -30.61 22.50 25.63
C SER A 199 -31.08 23.81 26.23
N GLN A 200 -30.22 24.84 26.25
CA GLN A 200 -30.56 26.16 26.77
C GLN A 200 -31.71 26.82 26.01
N LEU A 201 -31.76 26.63 24.68
CA LEU A 201 -32.87 27.08 23.85
C LEU A 201 -34.18 26.39 24.26
N ARG A 202 -34.15 25.07 24.49
CA ARG A 202 -35.31 24.32 24.99
C ARG A 202 -35.73 24.78 26.38
N ASP A 203 -34.79 25.02 27.29
CA ASP A 203 -35.12 25.46 28.64
C ASP A 203 -35.78 26.84 28.63
N THR A 204 -35.23 27.77 27.84
CA THR A 204 -35.81 29.12 27.66
C THR A 204 -37.19 29.03 27.02
N TYR A 205 -37.33 28.26 25.94
CA TYR A 205 -38.61 28.07 25.25
C TYR A 205 -39.65 27.33 26.10
N ASN A 206 -39.27 26.37 26.92
CA ASN A 206 -40.24 25.60 27.71
C ASN A 206 -40.64 26.32 29.01
N SER A 207 -39.77 27.18 29.54
CA SER A 207 -40.02 27.93 30.80
C SER A 207 -40.57 29.33 30.58
N HIS A 208 -40.67 29.81 29.34
CA HIS A 208 -41.13 31.17 29.12
C HIS A 208 -42.58 31.35 29.56
N THR A 209 -42.85 32.51 30.15
CA THR A 209 -44.19 32.98 30.53
C THR A 209 -44.40 34.36 29.94
N HIS A 210 -45.63 34.68 29.55
CA HIS A 210 -45.99 36.02 29.11
C HIS A 210 -46.62 36.82 30.26
N PRO A 211 -46.08 37.98 30.66
CA PRO A 211 -46.73 38.86 31.63
C PRO A 211 -47.86 39.66 30.96
N GLY A 212 -49.05 39.62 31.56
CA GLY A 212 -50.24 40.38 31.14
C GLY A 212 -51.47 39.48 30.98
N ASP A 213 -52.52 39.73 31.77
CA ASP A 213 -53.75 38.94 31.83
C ASP A 213 -54.97 39.71 31.32
N SER A 214 -54.85 40.50 30.25
CA SER A 214 -56.01 41.19 29.65
C SER A 214 -57.11 40.26 29.07
N GLY A 215 -57.17 38.99 29.47
CA GLY A 215 -58.26 38.06 29.20
C GLY A 215 -58.44 37.69 27.73
N GLY A 216 -57.53 38.14 26.86
CA GLY A 216 -57.54 37.82 25.44
C GLY A 216 -56.80 36.53 25.16
N THR A 217 -57.35 35.70 24.28
CA THR A 217 -56.62 34.59 23.67
C THR A 217 -55.39 35.15 22.95
N THR A 218 -54.19 34.72 23.35
CA THR A 218 -52.97 35.04 22.60
C THR A 218 -53.06 34.41 21.22
N GLY A 219 -52.85 35.22 20.17
CA GLY A 219 -52.78 34.71 18.80
C GLY A 219 -51.58 33.78 18.61
N THR A 220 -51.63 32.94 17.58
CA THR A 220 -50.48 32.13 17.15
C THR A 220 -49.26 33.02 16.96
N PRO A 221 -48.06 32.63 17.42
CA PRO A 221 -46.82 33.38 17.14
C PRO A 221 -46.73 33.71 15.65
N ASN A 222 -46.59 35.01 15.34
CA ASN A 222 -46.68 35.53 13.98
C ASN A 222 -45.31 35.82 13.35
N GLN A 223 -44.22 35.56 14.08
CA GLN A 223 -42.87 35.68 13.56
C GLN A 223 -42.55 34.46 12.71
N THR A 224 -42.30 34.68 11.42
CA THR A 224 -41.72 33.68 10.52
C THR A 224 -40.24 33.49 10.82
N ILE A 225 -39.82 32.23 10.91
CA ILE A 225 -38.41 31.81 10.95
C ILE A 225 -37.76 32.11 9.59
#